data_AF-A0A5M4BAK5-F1
#
_entry.id   AF-A0A5M4BAK5-F1
#
_cell.length_a   1.000
_cell.length_b   1.000
_cell.length_c   1.000
_cell.angle_alpha   90.00
_cell.angle_beta   90.00
_cell.angle_gamma   90.00
#
_symmetry.space_group_name_H-M   'P 1'
#
loop_
_entity.id
_entity.type
_entity.pdbx_description
1 polymer ?
#
loop_
_entity_poly.entity_id
_entity_poly.type
_entity_poly.pdbx_seq_one_letter_code
_entity_poly.pdbx_strand_id
1 'polypeptide(L)'
;MSLLGYTTEKLDGLLAKVERLQELHQTQKTEYAEQYAETQKFDQKFTEINDLYTKHLAFCKILFKGDTLASASLDFAGKRKTAYSDWLVQVGNFYSQLLKNPSFMTKLQSINIKEEDLKAVQNQLSEIIALKESQKKETAEAQKATETRDKFFDELYPQYSEFVAYAKVALPQSQDLEALGIVTKRG
;
A
#
# COMPACT_ATOMS: atom_id res chain seq x y z
N MET A 1 -11.35 -42.04 -18.26
CA MET A 1 -11.97 -40.93 -17.49
C MET A 1 -13.49 -41.06 -17.35
N SER A 2 -14.25 -41.32 -18.42
CA SER A 2 -15.72 -41.52 -18.32
C SER A 2 -16.13 -42.65 -17.35
N LEU A 3 -15.41 -43.79 -17.35
CA LEU A 3 -15.60 -44.90 -16.39
C LEU A 3 -15.35 -44.50 -14.91
N LEU A 4 -14.68 -43.36 -14.65
CA LEU A 4 -14.40 -42.81 -13.33
C LEU A 4 -15.37 -41.65 -12.98
N GLY A 5 -16.45 -41.49 -13.75
CA GLY A 5 -17.44 -40.43 -13.53
C GLY A 5 -17.02 -39.03 -14.01
N TYR A 6 -15.90 -38.91 -14.72
CA TYR A 6 -15.51 -37.67 -15.41
C TYR A 6 -16.12 -37.65 -16.81
N THR A 7 -17.37 -37.18 -16.86
CA THR A 7 -18.07 -36.84 -18.10
C THR A 7 -17.49 -35.56 -18.70
N THR A 8 -17.76 -35.30 -19.98
CA THR A 8 -17.39 -34.04 -20.64
C THR A 8 -17.91 -32.84 -19.85
N GLU A 9 -19.18 -32.87 -19.41
CA GLU A 9 -19.78 -31.83 -18.57
C GLU A 9 -19.01 -31.59 -17.26
N LYS A 10 -18.59 -32.65 -16.56
CA LYS A 10 -17.80 -32.51 -15.33
C LYS A 10 -16.42 -31.91 -15.60
N LEU A 11 -15.80 -32.26 -16.73
CA LEU A 11 -14.50 -31.71 -17.14
C LEU A 11 -14.62 -30.25 -17.55
N ASP A 12 -15.64 -29.89 -18.33
CA ASP A 12 -15.92 -28.50 -18.72
C ASP A 12 -16.20 -27.63 -17.49
N GLY A 13 -16.95 -28.15 -16.52
CA GLY A 13 -17.19 -27.47 -15.24
C GLY A 13 -15.93 -27.27 -14.40
N LEU A 14 -14.98 -28.22 -14.41
CA LEU A 14 -13.69 -28.05 -13.74
C LEU A 14 -12.79 -27.04 -14.47
N LEU A 15 -12.76 -27.09 -15.80
CA LEU A 15 -12.01 -26.15 -16.62
C LEU A 15 -12.48 -24.72 -16.39
N ALA A 16 -13.80 -24.47 -16.44
CA ALA A 16 -14.37 -23.15 -16.18
C ALA A 16 -14.00 -22.61 -14.79
N LYS A 17 -13.90 -23.47 -13.76
CA LYS A 17 -13.42 -23.06 -12.44
C LYS A 17 -11.94 -22.72 -12.44
N VAL A 18 -11.10 -23.48 -13.15
CA VAL A 18 -9.67 -23.16 -13.29
C VAL A 18 -9.48 -21.82 -14.00
N GLU A 19 -10.20 -21.57 -15.09
CA GLU A 19 -10.19 -20.28 -15.80
C GLU A 19 -10.64 -19.14 -14.88
N ARG A 20 -11.71 -19.35 -14.10
CA ARG A 20 -12.17 -18.37 -13.12
C ARG A 20 -11.12 -18.08 -12.04
N LEU A 21 -10.42 -19.11 -11.55
CA LEU A 21 -9.32 -18.91 -10.59
C LEU A 21 -8.17 -18.09 -11.21
N GLN A 22 -7.86 -18.31 -12.49
CA GLN A 22 -6.86 -17.52 -13.21
C GLN A 22 -7.28 -16.05 -13.33
N GLU A 23 -8.55 -15.77 -13.63
CA GLU A 23 -9.08 -14.41 -13.62
C GLU A 23 -8.95 -13.75 -12.24
N LEU A 24 -9.35 -14.45 -11.18
CA LEU A 24 -9.24 -13.95 -9.79
C LEU A 24 -7.79 -13.67 -9.41
N HIS A 25 -6.86 -14.52 -9.85
CA HIS A 25 -5.43 -14.29 -9.67
C HIS A 25 -4.97 -13.03 -10.42
N GLN A 26 -5.43 -12.82 -11.66
CA GLN A 26 -5.08 -11.63 -12.43
C GLN A 26 -5.66 -10.35 -11.80
N THR A 27 -6.90 -10.38 -11.33
CA THR A 27 -7.49 -9.27 -10.54
C THR A 27 -6.63 -8.97 -9.33
N GLN A 28 -6.29 -9.97 -8.52
CA GLN A 28 -5.45 -9.77 -7.34
C GLN A 28 -4.10 -9.12 -7.68
N LYS A 29 -3.45 -9.51 -8.79
CA LYS A 29 -2.20 -8.87 -9.24
C LYS A 29 -2.39 -7.40 -9.60
N THR A 30 -3.51 -7.04 -10.25
CA THR A 30 -3.83 -5.65 -10.59
C THR A 30 -3.99 -4.80 -9.34
N GLU A 31 -4.80 -5.27 -8.38
CA GLU A 31 -5.07 -4.55 -7.12
C GLU A 31 -3.78 -4.32 -6.31
N TYR A 32 -2.88 -5.30 -6.27
CA TYR A 32 -1.56 -5.10 -5.65
C TYR A 32 -0.70 -4.08 -6.40
N ALA A 33 -0.75 -4.04 -7.72
CA ALA A 33 -0.02 -3.03 -8.50
C ALA A 33 -0.53 -1.61 -8.19
N GLU A 34 -1.84 -1.45 -8.07
CA GLU A 34 -2.49 -0.19 -7.69
C GLU A 34 -2.12 0.21 -6.24
N GLN A 35 -2.19 -0.74 -5.30
CA GLN A 35 -1.72 -0.53 -3.92
C GLN A 35 -0.25 -0.06 -3.87
N TYR A 36 0.64 -0.69 -4.65
CA TYR A 36 2.05 -0.29 -4.69
C TYR A 36 2.23 1.11 -5.27
N ALA A 37 1.48 1.46 -6.31
CA ALA A 37 1.52 2.80 -6.91
C ALA A 37 1.08 3.87 -5.90
N GLU A 38 -0.02 3.66 -5.18
CA GLU A 38 -0.51 4.62 -4.18
C GLU A 38 0.42 4.70 -2.95
N THR A 39 1.03 3.57 -2.56
CA THR A 39 2.04 3.55 -1.50
C THR A 39 3.26 4.38 -1.88
N GLN A 40 3.76 4.23 -3.11
CA GLN A 40 4.88 5.02 -3.60
C GLN A 40 4.58 6.54 -3.61
N LYS A 41 3.38 6.92 -4.06
CA LYS A 41 2.94 8.34 -4.05
C LYS A 41 2.91 8.90 -2.63
N PHE A 42 2.34 8.15 -1.68
CA PHE A 42 2.30 8.53 -0.28
C PHE A 42 3.72 8.68 0.31
N ASP A 43 4.59 7.70 0.11
CA ASP A 43 5.95 7.69 0.67
C ASP A 43 6.81 8.82 0.11
N GLN A 44 6.70 9.10 -1.19
CA GLN A 44 7.38 10.23 -1.82
C GLN A 44 6.92 11.55 -1.21
N LYS A 45 5.60 11.75 -1.09
CA LYS A 45 5.05 12.99 -0.52
C LYS A 45 5.39 13.14 0.97
N PHE A 46 5.35 12.05 1.71
CA PHE A 46 5.73 12.01 3.13
C PHE A 46 7.18 12.46 3.31
N THR A 47 8.10 11.90 2.50
CA THR A 47 9.52 12.23 2.54
C THR A 47 9.74 13.70 2.18
N GLU A 48 9.11 14.18 1.10
CA GLU A 48 9.22 15.58 0.64
C GLU A 48 8.82 16.58 1.74
N ILE A 49 7.67 16.35 2.39
CA ILE A 49 7.20 17.19 3.50
C ILE A 49 8.13 17.06 4.72
N ASN A 50 8.57 15.85 5.05
CA ASN A 50 9.38 15.60 6.22
C ASN A 50 10.78 16.25 6.11
N ASP A 51 11.38 16.23 4.93
CA ASP A 51 12.66 16.89 4.66
C ASP A 51 12.54 18.40 4.81
N LEU A 52 11.47 18.98 4.24
CA LEU A 52 11.19 20.41 4.37
C LEU A 52 10.93 20.81 5.82
N TYR A 53 10.11 20.03 6.53
CA TYR A 53 9.85 20.22 7.96
C TYR A 53 11.13 20.18 8.79
N THR A 54 11.97 19.17 8.57
CA THR A 54 13.22 19.00 9.32
C THR A 54 14.17 20.17 9.07
N LYS A 55 14.27 20.64 7.82
CA LYS A 55 15.05 21.82 7.44
C LYS A 55 14.52 23.09 8.11
N HIS A 56 13.22 23.35 8.03
CA HIS A 56 12.60 24.52 8.66
C HIS A 56 12.74 24.48 10.18
N LEU A 57 12.56 23.31 10.80
CA LEU A 57 12.77 23.13 12.23
C LEU A 57 14.21 23.47 12.64
N ALA A 58 15.21 23.04 11.86
CA ALA A 58 16.61 23.37 12.11
C ALA A 58 16.86 24.88 12.02
N PHE A 59 16.30 25.57 11.02
CA PHE A 59 16.40 27.02 10.90
C PHE A 59 15.73 27.74 12.07
N CYS A 60 14.54 27.29 12.47
CA CYS A 60 13.86 27.83 13.64
C CYS A 60 14.69 27.66 14.91
N LYS A 61 15.30 26.49 15.14
CA LYS A 61 16.19 26.28 16.31
C LYS A 61 17.36 27.27 16.36
N ILE A 62 17.86 27.71 15.20
CA ILE A 62 18.92 28.71 15.11
C ILE A 62 18.36 30.13 15.36
N LEU A 63 17.31 30.52 14.65
CA LEU A 63 16.70 31.87 14.71
C LEU A 63 16.07 32.20 16.06
N PHE A 64 15.53 31.20 16.73
CA PHE A 64 14.84 31.32 18.01
C PHE A 64 15.71 30.78 19.16
N LYS A 65 17.04 30.72 18.99
CA LYS A 65 17.94 30.30 20.05
C LYS A 65 17.78 31.20 21.29
N GLY A 66 17.50 30.59 22.44
CA GLY A 66 17.26 31.30 23.71
C GLY A 66 15.85 31.85 23.87
N ASP A 67 14.98 31.73 22.87
CA ASP A 67 13.58 32.14 22.91
C ASP A 67 12.73 31.01 23.51
N THR A 68 12.44 31.11 24.80
CA THR A 68 11.71 30.06 25.54
C THR A 68 10.27 29.91 25.06
N LEU A 69 9.63 31.01 24.66
CA LEU A 69 8.28 31.00 24.09
C LEU A 69 8.27 30.22 22.77
N ALA A 70 9.14 30.58 21.83
CA ALA A 70 9.25 29.86 20.56
C ALA A 70 9.61 28.38 20.76
N SER A 71 10.51 28.08 21.69
CA SER A 71 10.89 26.70 22.00
C SER A 71 9.73 25.84 22.50
N ALA A 72 8.85 26.42 23.32
CA ALA A 72 7.65 25.74 23.81
C ALA A 72 6.58 25.64 22.71
N SER A 73 6.28 26.74 22.02
CA SER A 73 5.24 26.80 20.99
C SER A 73 5.53 25.91 19.77
N LEU A 74 6.79 25.78 19.38
CA LEU A 74 7.22 25.03 18.20
C LEU A 74 7.77 23.64 18.54
N ASP A 75 7.71 23.24 19.82
CA ASP A 75 8.16 21.94 20.32
C ASP A 75 9.58 21.56 19.86
N PHE A 76 10.58 22.44 20.06
CA PHE A 76 11.94 22.19 19.57
C PHE A 76 12.65 21.02 20.27
N ALA A 77 12.32 20.81 21.55
CA ALA A 77 12.94 19.81 22.43
C ALA A 77 12.19 18.48 22.44
N GLY A 78 10.98 18.41 21.87
CA GLY A 78 10.19 17.18 21.83
C GLY A 78 10.82 16.08 20.99
N LYS A 79 10.32 14.86 21.20
CA LYS A 79 10.64 13.71 20.33
C LYS A 79 9.93 13.89 18.99
N ARG A 80 10.65 13.67 17.89
CA ARG A 80 10.03 13.62 16.56
C ARG A 80 9.14 12.39 16.46
N LYS A 81 7.92 12.60 15.97
CA LYS A 81 6.92 11.53 15.83
C LYS A 81 7.18 10.77 14.53
N THR A 82 7.11 9.44 14.62
CA THR A 82 7.33 8.53 13.49
C THR A 82 6.03 7.89 13.00
N ALA A 83 5.05 7.73 13.88
CA ALA A 83 3.71 7.30 13.49
C ALA A 83 3.03 8.43 12.68
N TYR A 84 2.46 8.09 11.52
CA TYR A 84 1.92 9.05 10.57
C TYR A 84 0.93 10.06 11.21
N SER A 85 -0.04 9.58 11.99
CA SER A 85 -1.05 10.46 12.60
C SER A 85 -0.44 11.45 13.59
N ASP A 86 0.49 10.99 14.44
CA ASP A 86 1.19 11.86 15.39
C ASP A 86 2.14 12.83 14.68
N TRP A 87 2.80 12.37 13.62
CA TRP A 87 3.66 13.19 12.77
C TRP A 87 2.87 14.30 12.09
N LEU A 88 1.72 13.98 11.49
CA LEU A 88 0.85 14.94 10.81
C LEU A 88 0.40 16.05 11.77
N VAL A 89 0.01 15.68 12.99
CA VAL A 89 -0.36 16.65 14.04
C VAL A 89 0.83 17.51 14.44
N GLN A 90 2.00 16.91 14.67
CA GLN A 90 3.21 17.65 15.07
C GLN A 90 3.65 18.65 13.99
N VAL A 91 3.71 18.22 12.73
CA VAL A 91 4.09 19.07 11.60
C VAL A 91 3.04 20.16 11.34
N GLY A 92 1.75 19.80 11.33
CA GLY A 92 0.67 20.76 11.17
C GLY A 92 0.65 21.84 12.26
N ASN A 93 0.87 21.46 13.52
CA ASN A 93 0.99 22.41 14.62
C ASN A 93 2.19 23.34 14.45
N PHE A 94 3.35 22.82 14.06
CA PHE A 94 4.54 23.63 13.81
C PHE A 94 4.28 24.75 12.80
N TYR A 95 3.76 24.41 11.62
CA TYR A 95 3.46 25.42 10.58
C TYR A 95 2.31 26.36 11.00
N SER A 96 1.28 25.85 11.68
CA SER A 96 0.19 26.69 12.19
C SER A 96 0.70 27.73 13.20
N GLN A 97 1.61 27.34 14.09
CA GLN A 97 2.18 28.26 15.08
C GLN A 97 3.08 29.31 14.44
N LEU A 98 3.87 28.95 13.42
CA LEU A 98 4.66 29.94 12.68
C LEU A 98 3.76 31.00 12.03
N LEU A 99 2.69 30.59 11.35
CA LEU A 99 1.76 31.50 10.68
C LEU A 99 0.91 32.35 11.63
N LYS A 100 0.55 31.81 12.80
CA LYS A 100 -0.28 32.51 13.80
C LYS A 100 0.47 33.59 14.58
N ASN A 101 1.80 33.53 14.62
CA ASN A 101 2.63 34.41 15.44
C ASN A 101 3.40 35.40 14.55
N PRO A 102 2.98 36.68 14.45
CA PRO A 102 3.64 37.66 13.58
C PRO A 102 5.13 37.84 13.87
N SER A 103 5.54 37.79 15.14
CA SER A 103 6.95 37.88 15.54
C SER A 103 7.79 36.70 15.01
N PHE A 104 7.19 35.51 14.91
CA PHE A 104 7.87 34.34 14.33
C PHE A 104 8.03 34.52 12.82
N MET A 105 6.99 35.01 12.15
CA MET A 105 7.06 35.33 10.72
C MET A 105 8.10 36.39 10.41
N THR A 106 8.20 37.47 11.20
CA THR A 106 9.24 38.49 11.01
C THR A 106 10.65 37.89 11.09
N LYS A 107 10.88 36.96 12.03
CA LYS A 107 12.17 36.26 12.14
C LYS A 107 12.43 35.33 10.94
N LEU A 108 11.43 34.60 10.47
CA LEU A 108 11.56 33.75 9.29
C LEU A 108 11.84 34.55 8.00
N GLN A 109 11.23 35.73 7.86
CA GLN A 109 11.47 36.62 6.73
C GLN A 109 12.94 37.09 6.66
N SER A 110 13.63 37.18 7.80
CA SER A 110 15.07 37.53 7.83
C SER A 110 15.97 36.51 7.11
N ILE A 111 15.49 35.28 6.92
CA ILE A 111 16.15 34.22 6.14
C ILE A 111 15.38 33.89 4.85
N ASN A 112 14.54 34.81 4.39
CA ASN A 112 13.77 34.71 3.16
C ASN A 112 12.75 33.55 3.13
N ILE A 113 12.27 33.10 4.30
CA ILE A 113 11.09 32.22 4.39
C ILE A 113 9.86 33.10 4.56
N LYS A 114 8.94 33.00 3.61
CA LYS A 114 7.75 33.85 3.53
C LYS A 114 6.50 33.09 3.97
N GLU A 115 5.41 33.83 4.14
CA GLU A 115 4.12 33.26 4.53
C GLU A 115 3.62 32.26 3.48
N GLU A 116 3.85 32.56 2.20
CA GLU A 116 3.48 31.71 1.08
C GLU A 116 4.19 30.36 1.11
N ASP A 117 5.46 30.32 1.53
CA ASP A 117 6.23 29.08 1.65
C ASP A 117 5.61 28.16 2.71
N LEU A 118 5.18 28.72 3.86
CA LEU A 118 4.55 27.94 4.93
C LEU A 118 3.13 27.48 4.54
N LYS A 119 2.37 28.34 3.86
CA LYS A 119 1.05 28.00 3.30
C LYS A 119 1.15 26.89 2.26
N ALA A 120 2.19 26.90 1.43
CA ALA A 120 2.46 25.81 0.49
C ALA A 120 2.62 24.47 1.23
N VAL A 121 3.33 24.44 2.37
CA VAL A 121 3.42 23.20 3.18
C VAL A 121 2.08 22.81 3.77
N GLN A 122 1.25 23.75 4.23
CA GLN A 122 -0.10 23.42 4.70
C GLN A 122 -0.98 22.79 3.61
N ASN A 123 -0.83 23.24 2.37
CA ASN A 123 -1.50 22.61 1.22
C ASN A 123 -0.95 21.18 1.00
N GLN A 124 0.37 20.99 1.04
CA GLN A 124 0.98 19.66 0.96
C GLN A 124 0.51 18.70 2.07
N LEU A 125 0.30 19.21 3.30
CA LEU A 125 -0.27 18.44 4.40
C LEU A 125 -1.73 18.03 4.14
N SER A 126 -2.48 18.81 3.36
CA SER A 126 -3.83 18.43 2.94
C SER A 126 -3.79 17.37 1.82
N GLU A 127 -2.85 17.50 0.88
CA GLU A 127 -2.64 16.55 -0.20
C GLU A 127 -2.24 15.16 0.31
N ILE A 128 -1.31 15.08 1.28
CA ILE A 128 -0.88 13.80 1.82
C ILE A 128 -1.99 13.06 2.59
N ILE A 129 -2.97 13.78 3.16
CA ILE A 129 -4.16 13.16 3.76
C ILE A 129 -4.96 12.42 2.68
N ALA A 130 -5.18 13.04 1.52
CA ALA A 130 -5.87 12.40 0.41
C ALA A 130 -5.10 11.17 -0.12
N LEU A 131 -3.77 11.27 -0.24
CA LEU A 131 -2.92 10.14 -0.61
C LEU A 131 -2.99 8.99 0.40
N LYS A 132 -3.08 9.31 1.70
CA LYS A 132 -3.20 8.29 2.73
C LYS A 132 -4.52 7.51 2.64
N GLU A 133 -5.63 8.22 2.38
CA GLU A 133 -6.93 7.57 2.17
C GLU A 133 -6.95 6.73 0.89
N SER A 134 -6.34 7.22 -0.19
CA SER A 134 -6.14 6.46 -1.44
C SER A 134 -5.36 5.17 -1.19
N GLN A 135 -4.18 5.26 -0.55
CA GLN A 135 -3.39 4.08 -0.17
C GLN A 135 -4.19 3.07 0.67
N LYS A 136 -4.99 3.56 1.63
CA LYS A 136 -5.80 2.70 2.49
C LYS A 136 -6.90 1.97 1.72
N LYS A 137 -7.54 2.67 0.77
CA LYS A 137 -8.55 2.08 -0.13
C LYS A 137 -7.95 0.94 -0.94
N GLU A 138 -6.86 1.19 -1.67
CA GLU A 138 -6.22 0.18 -2.53
C GLU A 138 -5.67 -1.00 -1.70
N THR A 139 -5.17 -0.74 -0.48
CA THR A 139 -4.76 -1.83 0.44
C THR A 139 -5.92 -2.74 0.81
N ALA A 140 -7.11 -2.18 1.06
CA ALA A 140 -8.30 -2.95 1.38
C ALA A 140 -8.81 -3.75 0.16
N GLU A 141 -8.72 -3.19 -1.05
CA GLU A 141 -9.11 -3.85 -2.28
C GLU A 141 -8.16 -5.01 -2.63
N ALA A 142 -6.85 -4.83 -2.48
CA ALA A 142 -5.85 -5.91 -2.63
C ALA A 142 -6.06 -7.05 -1.62
N GLN A 143 -6.38 -6.72 -0.36
CA GLN A 143 -6.72 -7.72 0.66
C GLN A 143 -7.99 -8.48 0.26
N LYS A 144 -9.06 -7.77 -0.12
CA LYS A 144 -10.32 -8.39 -0.54
C LYS A 144 -10.15 -9.29 -1.76
N ALA A 145 -9.33 -8.90 -2.73
CA ALA A 145 -9.02 -9.72 -3.90
C ALA A 145 -8.28 -11.01 -3.51
N THR A 146 -7.37 -10.93 -2.53
CA THR A 146 -6.69 -12.10 -1.97
C THR A 146 -7.67 -13.04 -1.30
N GLU A 147 -8.52 -12.53 -0.40
CA GLU A 147 -9.55 -13.32 0.30
C GLU A 147 -10.51 -13.99 -0.69
N THR A 148 -10.93 -13.27 -1.74
CA THR A 148 -11.84 -13.79 -2.78
C THR A 148 -11.18 -14.93 -3.55
N ARG A 149 -9.92 -14.75 -3.99
CA ARG A 149 -9.16 -15.76 -4.73
C ARG A 149 -8.93 -17.00 -3.89
N ASP A 150 -8.49 -16.83 -2.64
CA ASP A 150 -8.10 -17.94 -1.76
C ASP A 150 -9.32 -18.78 -1.38
N LYS A 151 -10.44 -18.13 -1.04
CA LYS A 151 -11.71 -18.82 -0.83
C LYS A 151 -12.11 -19.66 -2.05
N PHE A 152 -12.01 -19.11 -3.25
CA PHE A 152 -12.34 -19.84 -4.47
C PHE A 152 -11.38 -21.01 -4.74
N PHE A 153 -10.09 -20.82 -4.45
CA PHE A 153 -9.08 -21.88 -4.54
C PHE A 153 -9.40 -23.03 -3.58
N ASP A 154 -9.72 -22.72 -2.32
CA ASP A 154 -10.06 -23.73 -1.31
C ASP A 154 -11.28 -24.57 -1.70
N GLU A 155 -12.27 -23.96 -2.36
CA GLU A 155 -13.45 -24.66 -2.90
C GLU A 155 -13.12 -25.55 -4.11
N LEU A 156 -12.20 -25.13 -4.97
CA LEU A 156 -11.78 -25.86 -6.18
C LEU A 156 -10.78 -26.98 -5.87
N TYR A 157 -9.86 -26.75 -4.93
CA TYR A 157 -8.70 -27.59 -4.70
C TYR A 157 -9.02 -29.07 -4.45
N PRO A 158 -10.02 -29.45 -3.63
CA PRO A 158 -10.38 -30.86 -3.43
C PRO A 158 -10.83 -31.54 -4.72
N GLN A 159 -11.65 -30.85 -5.53
CA GLN A 159 -12.19 -31.39 -6.78
C GLN A 159 -11.10 -31.56 -7.84
N TYR A 160 -10.20 -30.56 -7.93
CA TYR A 160 -9.05 -30.62 -8.82
C TYR A 160 -8.05 -31.70 -8.38
N SER A 161 -7.78 -31.81 -7.08
CA SER A 161 -6.86 -32.82 -6.52
C SER A 161 -7.35 -34.25 -6.77
N GLU A 162 -8.66 -34.49 -6.57
CA GLU A 162 -9.30 -35.76 -6.88
C GLU A 162 -9.16 -36.10 -8.38
N PHE A 163 -9.43 -35.13 -9.25
CA PHE A 163 -9.25 -35.29 -10.70
C PHE A 163 -7.82 -35.66 -11.07
N VAL A 164 -6.83 -34.95 -10.52
CA VAL A 164 -5.41 -35.23 -10.77
C VAL A 164 -5.02 -36.63 -10.27
N ALA A 165 -5.54 -37.07 -9.13
CA ALA A 165 -5.27 -38.41 -8.60
C ALA A 165 -5.81 -39.50 -9.55
N TYR A 166 -7.06 -39.37 -10.01
CA TYR A 166 -7.63 -40.30 -10.98
C TYR A 166 -6.93 -40.26 -12.33
N ALA A 167 -6.56 -39.07 -12.83
CA ALA A 167 -5.83 -38.91 -14.08
C ALA A 167 -4.48 -39.64 -14.02
N LYS A 168 -3.73 -39.51 -12.92
CA LYS A 168 -2.44 -40.21 -12.73
C LYS A 168 -2.57 -41.73 -12.77
N VAL A 169 -3.65 -42.29 -12.21
CA VAL A 169 -3.91 -43.73 -12.22
C VAL A 169 -4.37 -44.20 -13.60
N ALA A 170 -5.23 -43.42 -14.26
CA ALA A 170 -5.82 -43.79 -15.55
C ALA A 170 -4.87 -43.59 -16.74
N LEU A 171 -3.88 -42.70 -16.61
CA LEU A 171 -2.94 -42.31 -17.68
C LEU A 171 -1.47 -42.52 -17.24
N PRO A 172 -1.09 -43.67 -16.69
CA PRO A 172 0.15 -43.84 -15.90
C PRO A 172 1.46 -43.62 -16.66
N GLN A 173 1.44 -43.57 -18.00
CA GLN A 173 2.61 -43.39 -18.89
C GLN A 173 2.30 -42.47 -20.08
N SER A 174 1.21 -41.70 -20.04
CA SER A 174 0.81 -40.88 -21.19
C SER A 174 1.44 -39.49 -21.15
N GLN A 175 1.92 -39.01 -22.31
CA GLN A 175 2.22 -37.58 -22.55
C GLN A 175 1.00 -36.69 -22.26
N ASP A 176 -0.21 -37.25 -22.23
CA ASP A 176 -1.44 -36.54 -21.88
C ASP A 176 -1.40 -35.95 -20.46
N LEU A 177 -0.65 -36.54 -19.52
CA LEU A 177 -0.47 -35.95 -18.18
C LEU A 177 0.38 -34.67 -18.25
N GLU A 178 1.40 -34.63 -19.10
CA GLU A 178 2.21 -33.43 -19.32
C GLU A 178 1.40 -32.34 -20.03
N ALA A 179 0.52 -32.70 -20.97
CA ALA A 179 -0.42 -31.79 -21.61
C ALA A 179 -1.42 -31.16 -20.62
N LEU A 180 -1.71 -31.84 -19.51
CA LEU A 180 -2.52 -31.33 -18.39
C LEU A 180 -1.70 -30.55 -17.35
N GLY A 181 -0.40 -30.33 -17.59
CA GLY A 181 0.50 -29.64 -16.66
C GLY A 181 0.87 -30.46 -15.41
N ILE A 182 0.58 -31.75 -15.40
CA ILE A 182 0.83 -32.64 -14.25
C ILE A 182 2.26 -33.20 -14.37
N VAL A 183 3.16 -32.73 -13.51
CA VAL A 183 4.54 -33.25 -13.45
C VAL A 183 4.55 -34.68 -12.93
N THR A 184 4.99 -35.62 -13.75
CA THR A 184 5.30 -37.00 -13.34
C THR A 184 6.78 -37.09 -12.96
N LYS A 185 7.13 -37.92 -11.97
CA LYS A 185 8.55 -38.20 -11.69
C LYS A 185 9.11 -38.93 -12.92
N ARG A 186 10.09 -38.32 -13.59
CA ARG A 186 10.94 -39.03 -14.55
C ARG A 186 11.69 -40.13 -13.77
N GLY A 187 11.47 -41.38 -14.17
CA GLY A 187 12.21 -42.54 -13.66
C GLY A 187 13.68 -42.50 -14.04
#